data_AF-A0A6C0J2X7-F1
#
_entry.id   AF-A0A6C0J2X7-F1
#
_cell.length_a   1.000
_cell.length_b   1.000
_cell.length_c   1.000
_cell.angle_alpha   90.00
_cell.angle_beta   90.00
_cell.angle_gamma   90.00
#
_symmetry.space_group_name_H-M   'P 1'
#
loop_
_entity.id
_entity.type
_entity.pdbx_description
1 polymer ?
#
loop_
_entity_poly.entity_id
_entity_poly.type
_entity_poly.pdbx_seq_one_letter_code
_entity_poly.pdbx_strand_id
1 'polypeptide(L)'
;MDFLHLIIIIFYFTGCSGIIYACYYPETFYPYFFGLLSNFYNTYINQHVVYYGITLFTNYCAIKNKIDKYNKLVYYSHPYITYTIDICEYSYHFLYAELYGNNILPFHKLWITQNQLYICEFSNSSYKWKNIDNYHFINYNDSQTVTYVSFIKSFNLASYLLSTTEFNPLYNDNLLFGKYFDTYVSRVQYNNIIQLKNKDEFSHPSNVSFLSIELKFPYAKINMELDKSFLFINNELFSKTFLKRYLDYNNIVVPFTNDYTVNIMDSNINMITIKPDEYMRLNKLDYSILKNNNQLIPTN
;
A
#
# COMPACT_ATOMS: atom_id res chain seq x y z
N MET A 1 33.72 23.03 54.50
CA MET A 1 34.45 22.46 53.35
C MET A 1 33.62 21.32 52.83
N ASP A 2 32.86 21.56 51.76
CA ASP A 2 31.92 20.59 51.20
C ASP A 2 32.64 19.35 50.71
N PHE A 3 32.02 18.18 50.89
CA PHE A 3 32.52 16.88 50.44
C PHE A 3 32.89 16.89 48.94
N LEU A 4 32.17 17.67 48.13
CA LEU A 4 32.45 17.91 46.72
C LEU A 4 33.81 18.62 46.49
N HIS A 5 34.16 19.60 47.32
CA HIS A 5 35.43 20.31 47.21
C HIS A 5 36.62 19.41 47.61
N LEU A 6 36.42 18.54 48.61
CA LEU A 6 37.43 17.54 48.98
C LEU A 6 37.67 16.55 47.82
N ILE A 7 36.61 16.08 47.16
CA ILE A 7 36.70 15.19 45.99
C ILE A 7 37.42 15.88 44.82
N ILE A 8 37.09 17.13 44.52
CA ILE A 8 37.74 17.89 43.43
C ILE A 8 39.23 18.09 43.73
N ILE A 9 39.60 18.40 44.98
CA ILE A 9 41.01 18.55 45.39
C ILE A 9 41.75 17.21 45.31
N ILE A 10 41.13 16.09 45.75
CA ILE A 10 41.72 14.75 45.64
C ILE A 10 41.91 14.36 44.15
N PHE A 11 40.93 14.62 43.28
CA PHE A 11 41.05 14.40 41.84
C PHE A 11 42.12 15.30 41.19
N TYR A 12 42.28 16.53 41.67
CA TYR A 12 43.31 17.45 41.18
C TYR A 12 44.71 16.97 41.57
N PHE A 13 44.94 16.58 42.82
CA PHE A 13 46.23 16.08 43.28
C PHE A 13 46.60 14.69 42.71
N THR A 14 45.62 13.79 42.57
CA THR A 14 45.81 12.48 41.91
C THR A 14 46.00 12.63 40.40
N GLY A 15 45.33 13.59 39.77
CA GLY A 15 45.54 13.96 38.37
C GLY A 15 46.92 14.54 38.10
N CYS A 16 47.38 15.49 38.93
CA CYS A 16 48.72 16.09 38.79
C CYS A 16 49.85 15.08 39.02
N SER A 17 49.71 14.18 40.01
CA SER A 17 50.69 13.10 40.23
C SER A 17 50.67 12.04 39.13
N GLY A 18 49.49 11.73 38.57
CA GLY A 18 49.34 10.87 37.40
C GLY A 18 49.98 11.44 36.13
N ILE A 19 49.86 12.75 35.89
CA ILE A 19 50.51 13.44 34.76
C ILE A 19 52.04 13.42 34.91
N ILE A 20 52.56 13.64 36.12
CA ILE A 20 54.01 13.56 36.38
C ILE A 20 54.52 12.13 36.16
N TYR A 21 53.80 11.11 36.63
CA TYR A 21 54.16 9.70 36.41
C TYR A 21 54.09 9.31 34.93
N ALA A 22 53.10 9.82 34.18
CA ALA A 22 52.96 9.62 32.74
C ALA A 22 54.12 10.22 31.92
N CYS A 23 54.68 11.34 32.38
CA CYS A 23 55.87 11.96 31.76
C CYS A 23 57.15 11.15 31.99
N TYR A 24 57.27 10.45 33.12
CA TYR A 24 58.45 9.64 33.44
C TYR A 24 58.39 8.21 32.88
N TYR A 25 57.20 7.60 32.78
CA TYR A 25 57.03 6.21 32.32
C TYR A 25 55.88 6.06 31.29
N PRO A 26 56.02 6.68 30.10
CA PRO A 26 54.94 6.76 29.11
C PRO A 26 54.50 5.38 28.58
N GLU A 27 55.43 4.44 28.41
CA GLU A 27 55.13 3.12 27.82
C GLU A 27 54.25 2.24 28.72
N THR A 28 54.29 2.44 30.05
CA THR A 28 53.46 1.67 30.99
C THR A 28 52.15 2.36 31.38
N PHE A 29 52.11 3.69 31.34
CA PHE A 29 50.96 4.47 31.81
C PHE A 29 49.83 4.54 30.78
N TYR A 30 50.17 4.76 29.50
CA TYR A 30 49.17 4.93 28.44
C TYR A 30 48.23 3.72 28.26
N PRO A 31 48.71 2.47 28.19
CA PRO A 31 47.84 1.30 28.03
C PRO A 31 46.92 1.08 29.25
N TYR A 32 47.43 1.30 30.46
CA TYR A 32 46.70 1.06 31.69
C TYR A 32 45.63 2.13 31.94
N PHE A 33 45.96 3.41 31.69
CA PHE A 33 45.03 4.53 31.83
C PHE A 33 43.90 4.48 30.80
N PHE A 34 44.20 4.22 29.51
CA PHE A 34 43.17 4.03 28.48
C PHE A 34 42.33 2.78 28.74
N GLY A 35 42.93 1.69 29.21
CA GLY A 35 42.21 0.48 29.61
C GLY A 35 41.22 0.70 30.76
N LEU A 36 41.63 1.48 31.77
CA LEU A 36 40.77 1.87 32.89
C LEU A 36 39.64 2.80 32.46
N LEU A 37 39.91 3.80 31.60
CA LEU A 37 38.90 4.71 31.05
C LEU A 37 37.89 3.99 30.15
N SER A 38 38.37 3.09 29.31
CA SER A 38 37.56 2.19 28.46
C SER A 38 36.65 1.30 29.31
N ASN A 39 37.21 0.67 30.34
CA ASN A 39 36.43 -0.16 31.27
C ASN A 39 35.42 0.69 32.06
N PHE A 40 35.80 1.86 32.55
CA PHE A 40 34.88 2.73 33.28
C PHE A 40 33.72 3.22 32.40
N TYR A 41 34.00 3.57 31.13
CA TYR A 41 33.00 3.94 30.14
C TYR A 41 32.05 2.78 29.80
N ASN A 42 32.58 1.59 29.55
CA ASN A 42 31.77 0.41 29.21
C ASN A 42 31.00 -0.17 30.39
N THR A 43 31.54 -0.12 31.60
CA THR A 43 30.92 -0.72 32.79
C THR A 43 29.87 0.20 33.43
N TYR A 44 30.12 1.51 33.50
CA TYR A 44 29.22 2.44 34.20
C TYR A 44 28.45 3.38 33.27
N ILE A 45 29.09 3.97 32.26
CA ILE A 45 28.43 4.98 31.41
C ILE A 45 27.51 4.33 30.37
N ASN A 46 27.95 3.25 29.72
CA ASN A 46 27.18 2.56 28.68
C ASN A 46 25.86 1.98 29.22
N GLN A 47 25.89 1.30 30.37
CA GLN A 47 24.67 0.72 30.97
C GLN A 47 23.65 1.78 31.36
N HIS A 48 24.08 2.90 31.96
CA HIS A 48 23.16 3.98 32.34
C HIS A 48 22.63 4.74 31.11
N VAL A 49 23.46 5.03 30.11
CA VAL A 49 23.02 5.71 28.87
C VAL A 49 22.04 4.83 28.08
N VAL A 50 22.31 3.53 27.95
CA VAL A 50 21.39 2.57 27.31
C VAL A 50 20.09 2.47 28.10
N TYR A 51 20.14 2.37 29.43
CA TYR A 51 18.96 2.32 30.28
C TYR A 51 18.08 3.58 30.14
N TYR A 52 18.67 4.77 30.22
CA TYR A 52 17.93 6.03 30.04
C TYR A 52 17.42 6.19 28.61
N GLY A 53 18.20 5.79 27.60
CA GLY A 53 17.79 5.81 26.19
C GLY A 53 16.58 4.91 25.92
N ILE A 54 16.61 3.66 26.41
CA ILE A 54 15.48 2.73 26.31
C ILE A 54 14.28 3.26 27.12
N THR A 55 14.50 3.82 28.30
CA THR A 55 13.41 4.40 29.13
C THR A 55 12.75 5.59 28.43
N LEU A 56 13.52 6.49 27.82
CA LEU A 56 12.97 7.60 27.05
C LEU A 56 12.22 7.12 25.80
N PHE A 57 12.79 6.14 25.07
CA PHE A 57 12.15 5.57 23.90
C PHE A 57 10.83 4.86 24.25
N THR A 58 10.82 4.04 25.30
CA THR A 58 9.62 3.34 25.77
C THR A 58 8.55 4.32 26.26
N ASN A 59 8.93 5.38 26.99
CA ASN A 59 8.02 6.44 27.39
C ASN A 59 7.44 7.20 26.19
N TYR A 60 8.27 7.53 25.19
CA TYR A 60 7.82 8.13 23.94
C TYR A 60 6.81 7.22 23.22
N CYS A 61 7.12 5.93 23.07
CA CYS A 61 6.21 4.94 22.49
C CYS A 61 4.89 4.84 23.29
N ALA A 62 4.95 4.88 24.62
CA ALA A 62 3.77 4.84 25.47
C ALA A 62 2.88 6.08 25.31
N ILE A 63 3.48 7.27 25.26
CA ILE A 63 2.76 8.54 25.01
C ILE A 63 2.16 8.53 23.61
N LYS A 64 2.95 8.19 22.58
CA LYS A 64 2.49 8.07 21.19
C LYS A 64 1.30 7.11 21.08
N ASN A 65 1.37 5.94 21.72
CA ASN A 65 0.29 4.96 21.73
C ASN A 65 -0.97 5.47 22.45
N LYS A 66 -0.82 6.25 23.54
CA LYS A 66 -1.96 6.89 24.22
C LYS A 66 -2.62 7.94 23.34
N ILE A 67 -1.83 8.79 22.69
CA ILE A 67 -2.32 9.80 21.75
C ILE A 67 -3.04 9.13 20.58
N ASP A 68 -2.44 8.09 19.99
CA ASP A 68 -3.04 7.35 18.87
C ASP A 68 -4.37 6.69 19.26
N LYS A 69 -4.46 6.11 20.47
CA LYS A 69 -5.73 5.59 21.01
C LYS A 69 -6.78 6.68 21.18
N TYR A 70 -6.39 7.85 21.70
CA TYR A 70 -7.30 8.97 21.89
C TYR A 70 -7.79 9.55 20.54
N ASN A 71 -6.89 9.72 19.57
CA ASN A 71 -7.23 10.17 18.23
C ASN A 71 -8.21 9.22 17.56
N LYS A 72 -7.97 7.90 17.65
CA LYS A 72 -8.89 6.88 17.17
C LYS A 72 -10.25 6.99 17.85
N LEU A 73 -10.29 7.15 19.17
CA LEU A 73 -11.54 7.33 19.92
C LEU A 73 -12.35 8.53 19.41
N VAL A 74 -11.71 9.70 19.28
CA VAL A 74 -12.37 10.93 18.79
C VAL A 74 -12.84 10.76 17.35
N TYR A 75 -12.02 10.16 16.49
CA TYR A 75 -12.32 9.90 15.09
C TYR A 75 -13.53 8.96 14.93
N TYR A 76 -13.67 7.95 15.79
CA TYR A 76 -14.80 7.01 15.74
C TYR A 76 -16.05 7.50 16.49
N SER A 77 -15.92 8.42 17.46
CA SER A 77 -17.05 8.88 18.28
C SER A 77 -17.83 10.04 17.66
N HIS A 78 -17.23 10.83 16.75
CA HIS A 78 -17.84 12.07 16.25
C HIS A 78 -17.87 12.14 14.71
N PRO A 79 -19.00 11.75 14.07
CA PRO A 79 -19.13 11.69 12.61
C PRO A 79 -18.76 12.98 11.86
N TYR A 80 -19.09 14.15 12.44
CA TYR A 80 -18.76 15.44 11.84
C TYR A 80 -17.25 15.72 11.82
N ILE A 81 -16.54 15.30 12.87
CA ILE A 81 -15.09 15.47 12.98
C ILE A 81 -14.41 14.53 11.99
N THR A 82 -14.85 13.27 11.92
CA THR A 82 -14.40 12.29 10.92
C THR A 82 -14.53 12.85 9.51
N TYR A 83 -15.73 13.32 9.15
CA TYR A 83 -16.00 13.85 7.82
C TYR A 83 -15.12 15.05 7.46
N THR A 84 -14.86 15.94 8.44
CA THR A 84 -13.99 17.10 8.22
C THR A 84 -12.54 16.67 7.97
N ILE A 85 -12.04 15.71 8.76
CA ILE A 85 -10.70 15.16 8.60
C ILE A 85 -10.57 14.49 7.21
N ASP A 86 -11.54 13.64 6.84
CA ASP A 86 -11.56 12.92 5.57
C ASP A 86 -11.56 13.88 4.37
N ILE A 87 -12.33 14.97 4.44
CA ILE A 87 -12.33 16.01 3.39
C ILE A 87 -10.99 16.70 3.32
N CYS A 88 -10.39 17.08 4.46
CA CYS A 88 -9.11 17.76 4.46
C CYS A 88 -8.00 16.89 3.86
N GLU A 89 -7.96 15.62 4.25
CA GLU A 89 -7.02 14.63 3.70
C GLU A 89 -7.24 14.44 2.19
N TYR A 90 -8.48 14.23 1.77
CA TYR A 90 -8.81 14.10 0.35
C TYR A 90 -8.45 15.36 -0.45
N SER A 91 -8.73 16.54 0.08
CA SER A 91 -8.45 17.82 -0.58
C SER A 91 -6.95 18.02 -0.80
N TYR A 92 -6.13 17.62 0.18
CA TYR A 92 -4.67 17.62 0.04
C TYR A 92 -4.23 16.69 -1.10
N HIS A 93 -4.73 15.44 -1.11
CA HIS A 93 -4.41 14.48 -2.16
C HIS A 93 -4.89 14.93 -3.54
N PHE A 94 -6.06 15.56 -3.62
CA PHE A 94 -6.63 16.09 -4.85
C PHE A 94 -5.77 17.22 -5.43
N LEU A 95 -5.37 18.19 -4.60
CA LEU A 95 -4.49 19.27 -5.03
C LEU A 95 -3.13 18.73 -5.46
N TYR A 96 -2.57 17.77 -4.72
CA TYR A 96 -1.35 17.09 -5.12
C TYR A 96 -1.53 16.39 -6.48
N ALA A 97 -2.64 15.70 -6.68
CA ALA A 97 -2.90 14.98 -7.91
C ALA A 97 -3.00 15.93 -9.13
N GLU A 98 -3.74 17.03 -8.98
CA GLU A 98 -3.91 18.04 -10.03
C GLU A 98 -2.58 18.71 -10.41
N LEU A 99 -1.74 19.04 -9.42
CA LEU A 99 -0.45 19.70 -9.65
C LEU A 99 0.55 18.83 -10.42
N TYR A 100 0.53 17.51 -10.18
CA TYR A 100 1.46 16.57 -10.78
C TYR A 100 0.87 15.75 -11.94
N GLY A 101 -0.40 15.98 -12.31
CA GLY A 101 -1.08 15.23 -13.37
C GLY A 101 -1.31 13.75 -13.02
N ASN A 102 -1.48 13.46 -11.74
CA ASN A 102 -1.67 12.11 -11.20
C ASN A 102 -3.16 11.75 -11.12
N ASN A 103 -3.46 10.46 -11.15
CA ASN A 103 -4.84 9.99 -10.99
C ASN A 103 -5.23 9.90 -9.51
N ILE A 104 -6.48 10.26 -9.20
CA ILE A 104 -7.05 10.17 -7.84
C ILE A 104 -8.42 9.50 -7.87
N LEU A 105 -8.68 8.60 -6.91
CA LEU A 105 -9.98 7.96 -6.78
C LEU A 105 -11.03 8.95 -6.28
N PRO A 106 -12.30 8.85 -6.69
CA PRO A 106 -13.32 9.74 -6.18
C PRO A 106 -13.54 9.59 -4.67
N PHE A 107 -13.78 10.71 -3.99
CA PHE A 107 -14.13 10.76 -2.56
C PHE A 107 -15.41 9.99 -2.22
N HIS A 108 -16.36 9.91 -3.16
CA HIS A 108 -17.65 9.26 -2.96
C HIS A 108 -17.50 7.80 -2.50
N LYS A 109 -18.37 7.38 -1.57
CA LYS A 109 -18.38 6.01 -1.03
C LYS A 109 -18.99 4.98 -1.99
N LEU A 110 -19.79 5.43 -2.96
CA LEU A 110 -20.54 4.60 -3.89
C LEU A 110 -20.34 5.07 -5.32
N TRP A 111 -19.59 4.29 -6.09
CA TRP A 111 -19.38 4.56 -7.51
C TRP A 111 -19.00 3.29 -8.26
N ILE A 112 -19.16 3.36 -9.57
CA ILE A 112 -18.80 2.31 -10.51
C ILE A 112 -18.04 2.98 -11.65
N THR A 113 -17.04 2.32 -12.19
CA THR A 113 -16.25 2.79 -13.30
C THR A 113 -16.06 1.68 -14.33
N GLN A 114 -16.32 2.04 -15.59
CA GLN A 114 -15.97 1.22 -16.73
C GLN A 114 -14.53 1.58 -17.12
N ASN A 115 -13.63 0.63 -16.97
CA ASN A 115 -12.22 0.79 -17.30
C ASN A 115 -11.95 0.09 -18.63
N GLN A 116 -11.33 0.81 -19.55
CA GLN A 116 -11.02 0.33 -20.89
C GLN A 116 -9.55 0.57 -21.19
N LEU A 117 -8.84 -0.51 -21.50
CA LEU A 117 -7.41 -0.46 -21.77
C LEU A 117 -7.12 -0.58 -23.26
N TYR A 118 -6.71 0.53 -23.89
CA TYR A 118 -6.46 0.61 -25.32
C TYR A 118 -5.03 1.03 -25.64
N ILE A 119 -4.58 0.66 -26.84
CA ILE A 119 -3.29 1.07 -27.40
C ILE A 119 -3.46 2.43 -28.07
N CYS A 120 -2.69 3.43 -27.64
CA CYS A 120 -2.74 4.79 -28.16
C CYS A 120 -1.77 5.05 -29.31
N GLU A 121 -0.65 4.34 -29.35
CA GLU A 121 0.44 4.65 -30.28
C GLU A 121 1.18 3.37 -30.70
N PHE A 122 1.46 3.27 -32.00
CA PHE A 122 2.16 2.15 -32.65
C PHE A 122 3.61 2.49 -33.03
N SER A 123 4.12 3.67 -32.66
CA SER A 123 5.47 4.10 -33.00
C SER A 123 6.48 3.59 -31.95
N ASN A 124 7.55 2.95 -32.44
CA ASN A 124 8.73 2.45 -31.68
C ASN A 124 8.47 1.37 -30.62
N SER A 125 8.55 0.10 -31.03
CA SER A 125 8.91 -1.10 -30.24
C SER A 125 8.22 -1.38 -28.89
N SER A 126 7.27 -0.54 -28.48
CA SER A 126 6.58 -0.56 -27.20
C SER A 126 5.23 0.11 -27.39
N TYR A 127 4.16 -0.69 -27.33
CA TYR A 127 2.80 -0.17 -27.39
C TYR A 127 2.57 0.76 -26.20
N LYS A 128 2.09 1.99 -26.44
CA LYS A 128 1.62 2.85 -25.35
C LYS A 128 0.20 2.47 -24.97
N TRP A 129 0.03 1.90 -23.79
CA TRP A 129 -1.27 1.55 -23.23
C TRP A 129 -1.82 2.69 -22.38
N LYS A 130 -3.10 2.99 -22.54
CA LYS A 130 -3.83 3.96 -21.73
C LYS A 130 -5.12 3.35 -21.20
N ASN A 131 -5.40 3.61 -19.93
CA ASN A 131 -6.67 3.26 -19.31
C ASN A 131 -7.60 4.50 -19.37
N ILE A 132 -8.84 4.32 -19.83
CA ILE A 132 -9.91 5.30 -19.69
C ILE A 132 -10.85 4.82 -18.58
N ASP A 133 -11.15 5.73 -17.66
CA ASP A 133 -12.08 5.50 -16.56
C ASP A 133 -13.34 6.34 -16.74
N ASN A 134 -14.49 5.70 -16.90
CA ASN A 134 -15.79 6.39 -16.94
C ASN A 134 -16.56 6.15 -15.63
N TYR A 135 -16.55 7.15 -14.75
CA TYR A 135 -17.19 7.06 -13.42
C TYR A 135 -18.69 7.34 -13.46
N HIS A 136 -19.44 6.50 -12.75
CA HIS A 136 -20.86 6.63 -12.46
C HIS A 136 -21.07 6.65 -10.94
N PHE A 137 -21.54 7.78 -10.42
CA PHE A 137 -21.83 7.96 -8.99
C PHE A 137 -23.24 7.47 -8.67
N ILE A 138 -23.39 6.86 -7.49
CA ILE A 138 -24.68 6.35 -7.03
C ILE A 138 -25.05 7.09 -5.75
N ASN A 139 -26.24 7.70 -5.75
CA ASN A 139 -26.77 8.35 -4.56
C ASN A 139 -27.09 7.30 -3.50
N TYR A 140 -26.62 7.54 -2.28
CA TYR A 140 -26.95 6.69 -1.14
C TYR A 140 -28.30 7.13 -0.57
N ASN A 141 -29.10 6.15 -0.14
CA ASN A 141 -30.26 6.37 0.70
C ASN A 141 -29.96 5.78 2.08
N ASP A 142 -30.60 6.30 3.12
CA ASP A 142 -30.36 5.84 4.51
C ASP A 142 -30.67 4.35 4.73
N SER A 143 -31.48 3.73 3.85
CA SER A 143 -31.73 2.30 3.90
C SER A 143 -30.63 1.50 3.18
N GLN A 144 -29.95 0.63 3.94
CA GLN A 144 -28.93 -0.27 3.42
C GLN A 144 -29.46 -1.19 2.31
N THR A 145 -30.74 -1.61 2.42
CA THR A 145 -31.39 -2.49 1.43
C THR A 145 -31.52 -1.83 0.07
N VAL A 146 -32.01 -0.59 0.02
CA VAL A 146 -32.13 0.18 -1.22
C VAL A 146 -30.76 0.50 -1.81
N THR A 147 -29.76 0.70 -0.97
CA THR A 147 -28.40 1.05 -1.40
C THR A 147 -27.71 -0.11 -2.13
N TYR A 148 -27.75 -1.35 -1.61
CA TYR A 148 -27.13 -2.47 -2.33
C TYR A 148 -27.89 -2.83 -3.61
N VAL A 149 -29.22 -2.73 -3.63
CA VAL A 149 -30.03 -2.98 -4.84
C VAL A 149 -29.71 -1.96 -5.91
N SER A 150 -29.58 -0.68 -5.54
CA SER A 150 -29.16 0.39 -6.45
C SER A 150 -27.76 0.14 -6.99
N PHE A 151 -26.83 -0.29 -6.15
CA PHE A 151 -25.47 -0.65 -6.57
C PHE A 151 -25.48 -1.79 -7.61
N ILE A 152 -26.17 -2.89 -7.32
CA ILE A 152 -26.30 -4.04 -8.23
C ILE A 152 -26.90 -3.60 -9.58
N LYS A 153 -27.99 -2.81 -9.54
CA LYS A 153 -28.66 -2.35 -10.76
C LYS A 153 -27.74 -1.50 -11.63
N SER A 154 -27.03 -0.54 -11.02
CA SER A 154 -26.08 0.31 -11.72
C SER A 154 -24.87 -0.48 -12.24
N PHE A 155 -24.40 -1.49 -11.50
CA PHE A 155 -23.30 -2.36 -11.90
C PHE A 155 -23.67 -3.20 -13.12
N ASN A 156 -24.83 -3.84 -13.08
CA ASN A 156 -25.33 -4.64 -14.20
C ASN A 156 -25.62 -3.78 -15.43
N LEU A 157 -26.12 -2.54 -15.24
CA LEU A 157 -26.30 -1.58 -16.34
C LEU A 157 -24.97 -1.17 -16.96
N ALA A 158 -23.96 -0.85 -16.13
CA ALA A 158 -22.62 -0.52 -16.61
C ALA A 158 -21.98 -1.72 -17.34
N SER A 159 -22.21 -2.95 -16.87
CA SER A 159 -21.78 -4.14 -17.58
C SER A 159 -22.47 -4.28 -18.94
N TYR A 160 -23.79 -4.08 -18.99
CA TYR A 160 -24.53 -4.12 -20.24
C TYR A 160 -24.01 -3.09 -21.26
N LEU A 161 -23.85 -1.83 -20.85
CA LEU A 161 -23.32 -0.76 -21.71
C LEU A 161 -21.90 -1.07 -22.24
N LEU A 162 -21.08 -1.69 -21.39
CA LEU A 162 -19.72 -2.11 -21.76
C LEU A 162 -19.74 -3.29 -22.76
N SER A 163 -20.80 -4.11 -22.77
CA SER A 163 -20.94 -5.20 -23.75
C SER A 163 -21.50 -4.73 -25.11
N THR A 164 -22.30 -3.67 -25.12
CA THR A 164 -22.95 -3.16 -26.34
C THR A 164 -22.13 -2.12 -27.09
N THR A 165 -21.02 -1.66 -26.50
CA THR A 165 -20.14 -0.69 -27.15
C THR A 165 -19.35 -1.42 -28.24
N GLU A 166 -19.58 -1.07 -29.51
CA GLU A 166 -18.81 -1.60 -30.63
C GLU A 166 -17.37 -1.10 -30.51
N PHE A 167 -16.44 -1.99 -30.20
CA PHE A 167 -15.05 -1.61 -30.06
C PHE A 167 -14.28 -1.80 -31.37
N ASN A 168 -13.34 -0.89 -31.59
CA ASN A 168 -12.36 -0.99 -32.66
C ASN A 168 -11.48 -2.26 -32.44
N PRO A 169 -11.23 -3.09 -33.47
CA PRO A 169 -10.51 -4.38 -33.40
C PRO A 169 -9.09 -4.38 -32.81
N LEU A 170 -8.56 -3.24 -32.36
CA LEU A 170 -7.26 -3.12 -31.68
C LEU A 170 -7.30 -3.58 -30.19
N TYR A 171 -8.28 -4.42 -29.80
CA TYR A 171 -8.79 -4.71 -28.45
C TYR A 171 -7.73 -4.82 -27.32
N ASN A 172 -7.90 -4.23 -26.13
CA ASN A 172 -9.01 -4.09 -25.15
C ASN A 172 -9.16 -5.25 -24.15
N ASP A 173 -8.58 -5.04 -22.96
CA ASP A 173 -9.00 -5.69 -21.72
C ASP A 173 -9.93 -4.71 -21.00
N ASN A 174 -11.13 -5.15 -20.61
CA ASN A 174 -12.06 -4.28 -19.89
C ASN A 174 -12.21 -4.73 -18.44
N LEU A 175 -12.30 -3.76 -17.56
CA LEU A 175 -12.51 -3.99 -16.15
C LEU A 175 -13.69 -3.15 -15.67
N LEU A 176 -14.68 -3.82 -15.09
CA LEU A 176 -15.74 -3.16 -14.34
C LEU A 176 -15.29 -3.10 -12.88
N PHE A 177 -15.02 -1.88 -12.41
CA PHE A 177 -14.49 -1.63 -11.08
C PHE A 177 -15.43 -0.72 -10.31
N GLY A 178 -15.61 -0.93 -9.02
CA GLY A 178 -16.54 -0.12 -8.23
C GLY A 178 -16.16 -0.08 -6.77
N LYS A 179 -16.67 0.93 -6.07
CA LYS A 179 -16.56 1.07 -4.62
C LYS A 179 -17.94 1.01 -4.00
N TYR A 180 -18.11 0.11 -3.05
CA TYR A 180 -19.28 -0.03 -2.20
C TYR A 180 -18.84 0.18 -0.75
N PHE A 181 -18.96 1.42 -0.27
CA PHE A 181 -18.42 1.87 1.01
C PHE A 181 -16.91 1.59 1.11
N ASP A 182 -16.50 0.66 1.97
CA ASP A 182 -15.09 0.33 2.21
C ASP A 182 -14.61 -0.89 1.40
N THR A 183 -15.45 -1.40 0.50
CA THR A 183 -15.16 -2.57 -0.33
C THR A 183 -15.03 -2.19 -1.79
N TYR A 184 -13.99 -2.70 -2.46
CA TYR A 184 -13.88 -2.63 -3.91
C TYR A 184 -14.46 -3.88 -4.57
N VAL A 185 -15.17 -3.67 -5.67
CA VAL A 185 -15.74 -4.72 -6.51
C VAL A 185 -15.03 -4.68 -7.84
N SER A 186 -14.27 -5.72 -8.16
CA SER A 186 -13.46 -5.82 -9.37
C SER A 186 -13.92 -7.02 -10.20
N ARG A 187 -14.34 -6.77 -11.43
CA ARG A 187 -14.82 -7.81 -12.36
C ARG A 187 -14.30 -7.54 -13.77
N VAL A 188 -13.60 -8.51 -14.33
CA VAL A 188 -13.03 -8.48 -15.66
C VAL A 188 -14.12 -8.82 -16.66
N GLN A 189 -14.35 -7.93 -17.62
CA GLN A 189 -15.41 -8.07 -18.61
C GLN A 189 -14.85 -8.25 -20.02
N TYR A 190 -15.25 -9.35 -20.65
CA TYR A 190 -14.98 -9.61 -22.06
C TYR A 190 -16.31 -9.67 -22.81
N ASN A 191 -16.62 -10.81 -23.42
CA ASN A 191 -17.82 -11.00 -24.23
C ASN A 191 -19.07 -11.28 -23.38
N ASN A 192 -18.89 -11.82 -22.17
CA ASN A 192 -20.00 -12.18 -21.30
C ASN A 192 -20.37 -11.01 -20.39
N ILE A 193 -21.65 -10.69 -20.37
CA ILE A 193 -22.23 -9.70 -19.46
C ILE A 193 -22.09 -10.23 -18.03
N ILE A 194 -21.62 -9.35 -17.15
CA ILE A 194 -21.47 -9.61 -15.72
C ILE A 194 -22.78 -9.23 -15.05
N GLN A 195 -23.30 -10.14 -14.24
CA GLN A 195 -24.55 -9.93 -13.53
C GLN A 195 -24.37 -10.26 -12.06
N LEU A 196 -24.32 -9.22 -11.23
CA LEU A 196 -24.46 -9.37 -9.78
C LEU A 196 -25.93 -9.67 -9.47
N LYS A 197 -26.19 -10.76 -8.75
CA LYS A 197 -27.56 -11.18 -8.40
C LYS A 197 -27.94 -10.73 -6.99
N ASN A 198 -26.99 -10.78 -6.07
CA ASN A 198 -27.21 -10.46 -4.67
C ASN A 198 -26.00 -9.76 -4.04
N LYS A 199 -26.19 -9.29 -2.81
CA LYS A 199 -25.15 -8.62 -2.03
C LYS A 199 -23.97 -9.55 -1.71
N ASP A 200 -24.26 -10.83 -1.52
CA ASP A 200 -23.28 -11.82 -1.06
C ASP A 200 -22.12 -12.00 -2.04
N GLU A 201 -22.35 -11.71 -3.33
CA GLU A 201 -21.33 -11.75 -4.38
C GLU A 201 -20.20 -10.74 -4.21
N PHE A 202 -20.38 -9.69 -3.40
CA PHE A 202 -19.37 -8.64 -3.22
C PHE A 202 -19.22 -8.15 -1.78
N SER A 203 -20.00 -8.65 -0.82
CA SER A 203 -19.92 -8.22 0.58
C SER A 203 -19.19 -9.18 1.51
N HIS A 204 -18.77 -10.36 1.04
CA HIS A 204 -18.09 -11.34 1.86
C HIS A 204 -16.57 -11.25 1.69
N PRO A 205 -15.80 -11.04 2.77
CA PRO A 205 -14.35 -11.07 2.69
C PRO A 205 -13.86 -12.47 2.35
N SER A 206 -12.77 -12.54 1.60
CA SER A 206 -12.00 -13.76 1.38
C SER A 206 -11.02 -13.94 2.56
N ASN A 207 -10.71 -15.19 2.90
CA ASN A 207 -9.62 -15.50 3.83
C ASN A 207 -8.24 -15.51 3.15
N VAL A 208 -8.19 -15.33 1.83
CA VAL A 208 -6.94 -15.19 1.08
C VAL A 208 -6.20 -13.95 1.57
N SER A 209 -4.90 -14.10 1.75
CA SER A 209 -3.98 -13.02 2.10
C SER A 209 -2.66 -13.22 1.37
N PHE A 210 -2.06 -12.11 0.94
CA PHE A 210 -0.79 -12.11 0.23
C PHE A 210 0.31 -11.58 1.14
N LEU A 211 1.44 -12.29 1.20
CA LEU A 211 2.64 -11.83 1.88
C LEU A 211 3.42 -10.85 1.00
N SER A 212 3.47 -11.12 -0.31
CA SER A 212 4.10 -10.23 -1.27
C SER A 212 3.48 -10.37 -2.66
N ILE A 213 3.39 -9.26 -3.37
CA ILE A 213 3.00 -9.20 -4.79
C ILE A 213 4.10 -8.40 -5.50
N GLU A 214 4.81 -9.01 -6.45
CA GLU A 214 5.85 -8.37 -7.26
C GLU A 214 5.39 -8.36 -8.73
N LEU A 215 5.15 -7.19 -9.29
CA LEU A 215 4.98 -7.00 -10.72
C LEU A 215 6.36 -6.80 -11.35
N LYS A 216 6.75 -7.72 -12.24
CA LYS A 216 8.06 -7.74 -12.89
C LYS A 216 7.92 -7.55 -14.39
N PHE A 217 8.57 -6.51 -14.89
CA PHE A 217 8.91 -6.29 -16.29
C PHE A 217 10.38 -6.69 -16.55
N PRO A 218 10.82 -6.86 -17.81
CA PRO A 218 12.22 -7.11 -18.14
C PRO A 218 13.20 -6.06 -17.57
N TYR A 219 12.73 -4.82 -17.40
CA TYR A 219 13.54 -3.67 -16.99
C TYR A 219 13.15 -3.08 -15.63
N ALA A 220 12.09 -3.58 -14.98
CA ALA A 220 11.61 -3.01 -13.72
C ALA A 220 10.95 -4.06 -12.82
N LYS A 221 11.05 -3.87 -11.51
CA LYS A 221 10.37 -4.65 -10.48
C LYS A 221 9.61 -3.70 -9.56
N ILE A 222 8.34 -3.98 -9.34
CA ILE A 222 7.43 -3.13 -8.59
C ILE A 222 6.77 -4.00 -7.52
N ASN A 223 7.03 -3.67 -6.26
CA ASN A 223 6.32 -4.28 -5.15
C ASN A 223 4.95 -3.63 -5.05
N MET A 224 3.90 -4.43 -5.22
CA MET A 224 2.52 -3.97 -5.12
C MET A 224 1.99 -4.21 -3.71
N GLU A 225 1.37 -3.18 -3.16
CA GLU A 225 0.61 -3.26 -1.92
C GLU A 225 -0.88 -3.22 -2.26
N LEU A 226 -1.63 -4.23 -1.80
CA LEU A 226 -3.06 -4.34 -2.01
C LEU A 226 -3.78 -4.22 -0.67
N ASP A 227 -4.70 -3.25 -0.58
CA ASP A 227 -5.50 -3.07 0.62
C ASP A 227 -6.52 -4.20 0.83
N LYS A 228 -6.90 -4.44 2.09
CA LYS A 228 -7.89 -5.47 2.46
C LYS A 228 -9.26 -5.25 1.82
N SER A 229 -9.60 -4.01 1.46
CA SER A 229 -10.81 -3.65 0.71
C SER A 229 -10.95 -4.36 -0.64
N PHE A 230 -9.85 -4.89 -1.21
CA PHE A 230 -9.87 -5.68 -2.44
C PHE A 230 -10.06 -7.19 -2.19
N LEU A 231 -9.87 -7.67 -0.96
CA LEU A 231 -9.84 -9.10 -0.61
C LEU A 231 -11.24 -9.64 -0.31
N PHE A 232 -12.15 -9.55 -1.29
CA PHE A 232 -13.52 -10.03 -1.20
C PHE A 232 -13.78 -11.16 -2.20
N ILE A 233 -14.68 -12.08 -1.83
CA ILE A 233 -15.05 -13.21 -2.66
C ILE A 233 -15.54 -12.72 -4.03
N ASN A 234 -15.17 -13.47 -5.08
CA ASN A 234 -15.42 -13.20 -6.49
C ASN A 234 -14.68 -11.98 -7.07
N ASN A 235 -13.89 -11.23 -6.29
CA ASN A 235 -13.05 -10.20 -6.87
C ASN A 235 -12.02 -10.79 -7.82
N GLU A 236 -11.89 -10.14 -8.97
CA GLU A 236 -10.95 -10.48 -10.02
C GLU A 236 -9.84 -9.44 -10.05
N LEU A 237 -8.63 -9.89 -9.75
CA LEU A 237 -7.45 -9.08 -9.51
C LEU A 237 -6.36 -9.43 -10.51
N PHE A 238 -5.41 -8.50 -10.67
CA PHE A 238 -4.21 -8.68 -11.48
C PHE A 238 -4.45 -8.95 -12.97
N SER A 239 -5.65 -8.67 -13.48
CA SER A 239 -5.84 -8.53 -14.93
C SER A 239 -4.98 -7.38 -15.46
N LYS A 240 -4.76 -7.36 -16.77
CA LYS A 240 -3.91 -6.36 -17.38
C LYS A 240 -4.44 -4.94 -17.16
N THR A 241 -5.75 -4.73 -17.29
CA THR A 241 -6.39 -3.44 -16.99
C THR A 241 -6.31 -3.09 -15.51
N PHE A 242 -6.45 -4.07 -14.62
CA PHE A 242 -6.27 -3.85 -13.19
C PHE A 242 -4.85 -3.38 -12.85
N LEU A 243 -3.82 -4.03 -13.44
CA LEU A 243 -2.42 -3.67 -13.22
C LEU A 243 -2.11 -2.28 -13.76
N LYS A 244 -2.57 -1.96 -14.98
CA LYS A 244 -2.36 -0.62 -15.53
C LYS A 244 -3.03 0.44 -14.66
N ARG A 245 -4.28 0.21 -14.24
CA ARG A 245 -4.97 1.07 -13.28
C ARG A 245 -4.18 1.23 -11.99
N TYR A 246 -3.65 0.14 -11.43
CA TYR A 246 -2.83 0.21 -10.22
C TYR A 246 -1.61 1.14 -10.40
N LEU A 247 -0.85 0.98 -11.49
CA LEU A 247 0.31 1.82 -11.78
C LEU A 247 -0.08 3.30 -11.90
N ASP A 248 -1.18 3.56 -12.59
CA ASP A 248 -1.69 4.90 -12.86
C ASP A 248 -2.14 5.63 -11.59
N TYR A 249 -2.79 4.92 -10.65
CA TYR A 249 -3.26 5.51 -9.38
C TYR A 249 -2.21 5.54 -8.27
N ASN A 250 -1.11 4.78 -8.42
CA ASN A 250 0.04 4.84 -7.51
C ASN A 250 1.19 5.71 -8.06
N ASN A 251 0.97 6.41 -9.18
CA ASN A 251 1.94 7.30 -9.83
C ASN A 251 3.26 6.61 -10.19
N ILE A 252 3.17 5.34 -10.60
CA ILE A 252 4.33 4.52 -10.95
C ILE A 252 4.59 4.66 -12.46
N VAL A 253 5.61 5.44 -12.80
CA VAL A 253 5.97 5.71 -14.19
C VAL A 253 6.89 4.61 -14.72
N VAL A 254 6.28 3.61 -15.35
CA VAL A 254 6.98 2.50 -16.03
C VAL A 254 6.29 2.24 -17.38
N PRO A 255 7.04 2.02 -18.47
CA PRO A 255 6.44 1.58 -19.72
C PRO A 255 5.61 0.32 -19.48
N PHE A 256 4.32 0.35 -19.82
CA PHE A 256 3.48 -0.82 -19.65
C PHE A 256 3.58 -1.65 -20.93
N THR A 257 4.04 -2.88 -20.84
CA THR A 257 4.20 -3.79 -22.00
C THR A 257 3.51 -5.12 -21.69
N ASN A 258 3.37 -6.00 -22.68
CA ASN A 258 2.87 -7.37 -22.44
C ASN A 258 3.94 -8.28 -21.86
N ASP A 259 5.20 -7.86 -21.82
CA ASP A 259 6.27 -8.65 -21.24
C ASP A 259 6.30 -8.40 -19.73
N TYR A 260 5.34 -8.96 -19.00
CA TYR A 260 5.33 -8.88 -17.55
C TYR A 260 4.89 -10.19 -16.91
N THR A 261 5.22 -10.31 -15.64
CA THR A 261 4.76 -11.40 -14.78
C THR A 261 4.40 -10.83 -13.43
N VAL A 262 3.35 -11.33 -12.79
CA VAL A 262 3.03 -11.00 -11.40
C VAL A 262 3.37 -12.20 -10.54
N ASN A 263 4.39 -12.07 -9.70
CA ASN A 263 4.79 -13.10 -8.75
C ASN A 263 4.12 -12.82 -7.40
N ILE A 264 3.39 -13.80 -6.89
CA ILE A 264 2.60 -13.69 -5.67
C ILE A 264 3.07 -14.77 -4.71
N MET A 265 3.32 -14.37 -3.46
CA MET A 265 3.49 -15.27 -2.34
C MET A 265 2.27 -15.11 -1.43
N ASP A 266 1.48 -16.17 -1.27
CA ASP A 266 0.34 -16.16 -0.35
C ASP A 266 0.77 -16.42 1.12
N SER A 267 -0.17 -16.31 2.05
CA SER A 267 0.08 -16.57 3.48
C SER A 267 0.44 -18.02 3.83
N ASN A 268 0.20 -18.96 2.90
CA ASN A 268 0.62 -20.35 3.02
C ASN A 268 1.98 -20.61 2.34
N ILE A 269 2.69 -19.55 1.91
CA ILE A 269 4.00 -19.61 1.23
C ILE A 269 3.90 -20.31 -0.15
N ASN A 270 2.71 -20.36 -0.74
CA ASN A 270 2.58 -20.80 -2.12
C ASN A 270 3.03 -19.68 -3.05
N MET A 271 3.87 -20.03 -4.02
CA MET A 271 4.39 -19.12 -5.03
C MET A 271 3.62 -19.31 -6.34
N ILE A 272 3.02 -18.24 -6.84
CA ILE A 272 2.27 -18.23 -8.10
C ILE A 272 2.77 -17.13 -8.99
N THR A 273 2.79 -17.41 -10.29
CA THR A 273 3.08 -16.43 -11.32
C THR A 273 1.86 -16.29 -12.21
N ILE A 274 1.31 -15.07 -12.28
CA ILE A 274 0.24 -14.70 -13.22
C ILE A 274 0.90 -14.14 -14.49
N LYS A 275 0.48 -14.67 -15.63
CA LYS A 275 0.91 -14.22 -16.96
C LYS A 275 0.02 -13.10 -17.51
N PRO A 276 0.44 -12.41 -18.59
CA PRO A 276 -0.30 -11.28 -19.17
C PRO A 276 -1.72 -11.58 -19.63
N ASP A 277 -2.01 -12.84 -19.98
CA ASP A 277 -3.31 -13.35 -20.39
C ASP A 277 -4.08 -14.00 -19.24
N GLU A 278 -3.62 -13.85 -18.00
CA GLU A 278 -4.21 -14.47 -16.82
C GLU A 278 -4.63 -13.42 -15.79
N TYR A 279 -5.58 -13.79 -14.94
CA TYR A 279 -5.99 -13.00 -13.78
C TYR A 279 -6.44 -13.93 -12.65
N MET A 280 -6.51 -13.40 -11.43
CA MET A 280 -6.85 -14.17 -10.25
C MET A 280 -8.28 -13.84 -9.80
N ARG A 281 -9.12 -14.85 -9.59
CA ARG A 281 -10.40 -14.72 -8.89
C ARG A 281 -10.28 -15.23 -7.47
N LEU A 282 -10.69 -14.42 -6.49
CA LEU A 282 -10.72 -14.81 -5.09
C LEU A 282 -11.96 -15.67 -4.78
N ASN A 283 -11.76 -16.79 -4.10
CA ASN A 283 -12.82 -17.57 -3.49
C ASN A 283 -12.80 -17.35 -1.96
N LYS A 284 -13.56 -18.16 -1.21
CA LYS A 284 -13.64 -18.03 0.24
C LYS A 284 -12.32 -18.33 0.96
N LEU A 285 -11.64 -19.40 0.57
CA LEU A 285 -10.42 -19.91 1.23
C LEU A 285 -9.20 -19.90 0.31
N ASP A 286 -9.41 -19.93 -1.00
CA ASP A 286 -8.38 -20.01 -2.03
C ASP A 286 -8.68 -19.04 -3.18
N TYR A 287 -7.99 -19.21 -4.30
CA TYR A 287 -8.18 -18.44 -5.51
C TYR A 287 -8.07 -19.34 -6.74
N SER A 288 -8.59 -18.86 -7.86
CA SER A 288 -8.49 -19.53 -9.15
C SER A 288 -7.81 -18.61 -10.16
N ILE A 289 -6.85 -19.15 -10.91
CA ILE A 289 -6.24 -18.45 -12.04
C ILE A 289 -7.09 -18.71 -13.27
N LEU A 290 -7.58 -17.64 -13.88
CA LEU A 290 -8.44 -17.65 -15.05
C LEU A 290 -7.69 -17.05 -16.22
N LYS A 291 -7.93 -17.58 -17.42
CA LYS A 291 -7.39 -17.03 -18.65
C LYS A 291 -8.36 -16.04 -19.28
N ASN A 292 -7.79 -15.00 -19.84
CA ASN A 292 -8.44 -14.09 -20.74
C ASN A 292 -8.63 -14.81 -22.09
N ASN A 293 -9.87 -15.22 -22.39
CA ASN A 293 -10.22 -15.87 -23.66
C ASN A 293 -10.49 -14.86 -24.78
N ASN A 294 -9.69 -13.80 -24.88
CA ASN A 294 -9.65 -13.00 -26.09
C ASN A 294 -8.95 -13.83 -27.17
N GLN A 295 -9.71 -14.30 -28.15
CA GLN A 295 -9.15 -14.85 -29.39
C GLN A 295 -8.19 -13.81 -29.97
N LEU A 296 -6.90 -14.14 -29.95
CA LEU A 296 -5.90 -13.45 -30.75
C LEU A 296 -6.39 -13.46 -32.20
N ILE A 297 -6.52 -12.28 -32.81
CA ILE A 297 -6.66 -12.17 -34.27
C ILE A 297 -5.45 -12.89 -34.90
N PRO A 298 -5.63 -13.64 -36.01
CA PRO A 298 -4.56 -14.42 -36.61
C PRO A 298 -3.38 -13.53 -36.97
N THR A 299 -2.17 -14.00 -36.65
CA THR A 299 -0.95 -13.51 -37.29
C THR A 299 -1.06 -13.82 -38.79
N ASN A 300 -1.23 -12.80 -39.62
CA ASN A 300 -0.82 -12.88 -41.02
C ASN A 300 0.70 -12.87 -41.13
#